data_AF-A0A7X8HFF7-F1
#
_entry.id   AF-A0A7X8HFF7-F1
#
_cell.length_a   1.000
_cell.length_b   1.000
_cell.length_c   1.000
_cell.angle_alpha   90.00
_cell.angle_beta   90.00
_cell.angle_gamma   90.00
#
_symmetry.space_group_name_H-M   'P 1'
#
loop_
_entity.id
_entity.type
_entity.pdbx_description
1 polymer ?
#
loop_
_entity_poly.entity_id
_entity_poly.type
_entity_poly.pdbx_seq_one_letter_code
_entity_poly.pdbx_strand_id
1 'polypeptide(L)'
;SFDRTALITAPADQGLAGRMPQDMDERAVNYLFKTPGGSLYHSGDSHYSNYYAKHGNDHRIDVALGSYGENPRGVTDKMTSVDILRMAECLRARVVIPFHHDIWTNFQADPMEIVALWRMKKDRMGYGFTPFVWQVGGKFTWPADKDRIEYHYPRGFEDVFEGPTDLPYPSFL
;
A
#
# COMPACT_ATOMS: atom_id res chain seq x y z
N SER A 1 -7.15 -13.00 -8.72
CA SER A 1 -7.16 -11.61 -8.20
C SER A 1 -8.49 -11.33 -7.51
N PHE A 2 -8.66 -10.17 -6.85
CA PHE A 2 -9.98 -9.70 -6.38
C PHE A 2 -10.35 -8.32 -6.95
N ASP A 3 -9.75 -7.97 -8.08
CA ASP A 3 -9.98 -6.72 -8.80
C ASP A 3 -11.33 -6.76 -9.55
N ARG A 4 -12.40 -6.36 -8.86
CA ARG A 4 -13.73 -6.33 -9.46
C ARG A 4 -13.87 -5.22 -10.52
N THR A 5 -13.01 -4.20 -10.51
CA THR A 5 -13.02 -3.15 -11.52
C THR A 5 -12.52 -3.68 -12.86
N ALA A 6 -11.52 -4.56 -12.86
CA ALA A 6 -11.04 -5.24 -14.07
C ALA A 6 -12.16 -6.03 -14.79
N LEU A 7 -13.12 -6.59 -14.03
CA LEU A 7 -14.25 -7.34 -14.61
C LEU A 7 -15.31 -6.45 -15.28
N ILE A 8 -15.37 -5.17 -14.92
CA ILE A 8 -16.30 -4.19 -15.50
C ILE A 8 -15.60 -3.20 -16.43
N THR A 9 -14.33 -3.46 -16.77
CA THR A 9 -13.56 -2.67 -17.72
C THR A 9 -13.67 -3.29 -19.11
N ALA A 10 -14.30 -2.59 -20.04
CA ALA A 10 -14.49 -3.03 -21.42
C ALA A 10 -14.08 -1.93 -22.43
N PRO A 11 -13.77 -2.31 -23.68
CA PRO A 11 -13.62 -1.35 -24.77
C PRO A 11 -14.84 -0.42 -24.88
N ALA A 12 -14.63 0.83 -25.31
CA ALA A 12 -15.66 1.86 -25.32
C ALA A 12 -16.89 1.53 -26.19
N ASP A 13 -16.72 0.64 -27.19
CA ASP A 13 -17.76 0.15 -28.08
C ASP A 13 -18.51 -1.08 -27.55
N GLN A 14 -18.18 -1.58 -26.35
CA GLN A 14 -18.77 -2.78 -25.76
C GLN A 14 -19.59 -2.47 -24.49
N GLY A 15 -20.87 -2.81 -24.53
CA GLY A 15 -21.75 -2.76 -23.36
C GLY A 15 -21.69 -4.02 -22.51
N LEU A 16 -21.67 -3.87 -21.18
CA LEU A 16 -21.70 -4.98 -20.21
C LEU A 16 -23.08 -5.23 -19.58
N ALA A 17 -24.05 -4.34 -19.81
CA ALA A 17 -25.38 -4.47 -19.22
C ALA A 17 -26.06 -5.79 -19.62
N GLY A 18 -26.53 -6.54 -18.63
CA GLY A 18 -27.20 -7.83 -18.83
C GLY A 18 -26.27 -8.99 -19.23
N ARG A 19 -24.95 -8.81 -19.21
CA ARG A 19 -23.97 -9.86 -19.53
C ARG A 19 -23.32 -10.39 -18.26
N MET A 20 -22.95 -11.67 -18.27
CA MET A 20 -22.15 -12.25 -17.20
C MET A 20 -20.74 -11.65 -17.20
N PRO A 21 -20.14 -11.40 -16.02
CA PRO A 21 -18.74 -11.02 -15.94
C PRO A 21 -17.84 -12.09 -16.56
N GLN A 22 -16.70 -11.66 -17.06
CA GLN A 22 -15.66 -12.57 -17.55
C GLN A 22 -15.00 -13.29 -16.38
N ASP A 23 -14.24 -14.33 -16.68
CA ASP A 23 -13.44 -15.00 -15.65
C ASP A 23 -12.38 -14.03 -15.10
N MET A 24 -12.28 -13.96 -13.77
CA MET A 24 -11.29 -13.14 -13.09
C MET A 24 -9.87 -13.60 -13.42
N ASP A 25 -9.65 -14.91 -13.58
CA ASP A 25 -8.32 -15.47 -13.77
C ASP A 25 -7.77 -15.17 -15.17
N GLU A 26 -8.63 -14.91 -16.15
CA GLU A 26 -8.24 -14.41 -17.48
C GLU A 26 -7.89 -12.92 -17.49
N ARG A 27 -8.36 -12.17 -16.48
CA ARG A 27 -8.28 -10.70 -16.44
C ARG A 27 -7.25 -10.17 -15.48
N ALA A 28 -7.11 -10.77 -14.31
CA ALA A 28 -6.26 -10.24 -13.26
C ALA A 28 -5.71 -11.32 -12.33
N VAL A 29 -4.44 -11.16 -11.97
CA VAL A 29 -3.75 -11.98 -10.97
C VAL A 29 -3.13 -11.11 -9.88
N ASN A 30 -2.79 -11.72 -8.75
CA ASN A 30 -1.93 -11.09 -7.73
C ASN A 30 -0.61 -11.86 -7.71
N TYR A 31 0.48 -11.18 -7.37
CA TYR A 31 1.81 -11.79 -7.39
C TYR A 31 2.40 -11.89 -6.00
N LEU A 32 3.07 -13.01 -5.72
CA LEU A 32 3.93 -13.18 -4.56
C LEU A 32 5.37 -13.37 -5.04
N PHE A 33 6.18 -12.33 -4.96
CA PHE A 33 7.59 -12.38 -5.27
C PHE A 33 8.36 -12.92 -4.06
N LYS A 34 9.24 -13.90 -4.28
CA LYS A 34 10.07 -14.50 -3.23
C LYS A 34 11.54 -14.30 -3.58
N THR A 35 12.27 -13.76 -2.62
CA THR A 35 13.71 -13.53 -2.69
C THR A 35 14.40 -14.22 -1.50
N PRO A 36 15.72 -14.40 -1.53
CA PRO A 36 16.45 -14.88 -0.35
C PRO A 36 16.29 -13.97 0.89
N GLY A 37 16.03 -12.68 0.71
CA GLY A 37 15.83 -11.71 1.80
C GLY A 37 14.41 -11.65 2.37
N GLY A 38 13.42 -12.19 1.66
CA GLY A 38 12.01 -12.12 2.04
C GLY A 38 11.06 -12.12 0.85
N SER A 39 9.80 -11.80 1.11
CA SER A 39 8.70 -11.90 0.14
C SER A 39 7.85 -10.63 0.05
N LEU A 40 7.38 -10.34 -1.17
CA LEU A 40 6.53 -9.19 -1.49
C LEU A 40 5.25 -9.68 -2.16
N TYR A 41 4.11 -9.39 -1.55
CA TYR A 41 2.79 -9.62 -2.12
C TYR A 41 2.29 -8.33 -2.79
N HIS A 42 2.04 -8.38 -4.10
CA HIS A 42 1.50 -7.28 -4.88
C HIS A 42 0.05 -7.59 -5.27
N SER A 43 -0.92 -6.90 -4.64
CA SER A 43 -2.35 -7.15 -4.87
C SER A 43 -2.89 -6.59 -6.19
N GLY A 44 -2.09 -5.80 -6.91
CA GLY A 44 -2.65 -4.94 -7.97
C GLY A 44 -3.76 -4.07 -7.36
N ASP A 45 -4.83 -3.83 -8.11
CA ASP A 45 -6.00 -3.07 -7.66
C ASP A 45 -7.12 -3.94 -7.09
N SER A 46 -6.73 -5.04 -6.44
CA SER A 46 -7.69 -5.95 -5.81
C SER A 46 -8.48 -5.27 -4.70
N HIS A 47 -9.79 -5.49 -4.71
CA HIS A 47 -10.65 -5.10 -3.59
C HIS A 47 -10.44 -6.03 -2.40
N TYR A 48 -11.07 -5.72 -1.26
CA TYR A 48 -11.07 -6.63 -0.14
C TYR A 48 -11.75 -7.95 -0.47
N SER A 49 -11.10 -9.06 -0.10
CA SER A 49 -11.63 -10.42 -0.18
C SER A 49 -11.19 -11.22 1.04
N ASN A 50 -12.10 -12.04 1.57
CA ASN A 50 -11.76 -13.01 2.63
C ASN A 50 -10.66 -13.99 2.18
N TYR A 51 -10.51 -14.20 0.88
CA TYR A 51 -9.55 -15.14 0.32
C TYR A 51 -8.08 -14.69 0.48
N TYR A 52 -7.83 -13.43 0.88
CA TYR A 52 -6.52 -13.04 1.41
C TYR A 52 -6.07 -13.94 2.57
N ALA A 53 -7.01 -14.43 3.40
CA ALA A 53 -6.68 -15.34 4.49
C ALA A 53 -6.16 -16.69 3.98
N LYS A 54 -6.63 -17.17 2.83
CA LYS A 54 -6.09 -18.38 2.19
C LYS A 54 -4.64 -18.15 1.79
N HIS A 55 -4.34 -17.04 1.13
CA HIS A 55 -2.98 -16.69 0.72
C HIS A 55 -2.03 -16.54 1.93
N GLY A 56 -2.48 -15.91 3.01
CA GLY A 56 -1.70 -15.79 4.25
C GLY A 56 -1.54 -17.10 5.04
N ASN A 57 -2.43 -18.08 4.83
CA ASN A 57 -2.27 -19.43 5.36
C ASN A 57 -1.29 -20.28 4.54
N ASP A 58 -1.33 -20.16 3.21
CA ASP A 58 -0.53 -20.97 2.29
C ASP A 58 0.91 -20.46 2.14
N HIS A 59 1.14 -19.18 2.44
CA HIS A 59 2.40 -18.52 2.14
C HIS A 59 2.87 -17.64 3.29
N ARG A 60 4.19 -17.60 3.47
CA ARG A 60 4.84 -16.54 4.24
C ARG A 60 4.90 -15.29 3.36
N ILE A 61 4.36 -14.19 3.86
CA ILE A 61 4.32 -12.88 3.22
C ILE A 61 4.97 -11.88 4.17
N ASP A 62 6.06 -11.25 3.76
CA ASP A 62 6.75 -10.29 4.62
C ASP A 62 6.22 -8.86 4.38
N VAL A 63 6.11 -8.44 3.11
CA VAL A 63 5.59 -7.13 2.72
C VAL A 63 4.35 -7.31 1.85
N ALA A 64 3.27 -6.58 2.13
CA ALA A 64 2.07 -6.55 1.30
C ALA A 64 1.78 -5.13 0.78
N LEU A 65 1.58 -5.00 -0.53
CA LEU A 65 1.13 -3.78 -1.19
C LEU A 65 -0.38 -3.86 -1.41
N GLY A 66 -1.13 -2.85 -0.98
CA GLY A 66 -2.59 -2.80 -1.10
C GLY A 66 -3.08 -1.48 -1.69
N SER A 67 -3.94 -1.55 -2.71
CA SER A 67 -4.51 -0.36 -3.36
C SER A 67 -5.47 0.37 -2.44
N TYR A 68 -5.17 1.65 -2.19
CA TYR A 68 -5.91 2.54 -1.31
C TYR A 68 -6.33 3.81 -2.07
N GLY A 69 -7.43 4.44 -1.65
CA GLY A 69 -7.93 5.68 -2.23
C GLY A 69 -9.28 6.09 -1.66
N GLU A 70 -9.63 7.37 -1.76
CA GLU A 70 -10.89 7.90 -1.25
C GLU A 70 -11.96 7.74 -2.32
N ASN A 71 -12.86 6.76 -2.13
CA ASN A 71 -13.88 6.46 -3.11
C ASN A 71 -14.91 7.61 -3.18
N PRO A 72 -15.20 8.17 -4.37
CA PRO A 72 -16.29 9.13 -4.52
C PRO A 72 -17.64 8.54 -4.10
N ARG A 73 -18.59 9.42 -3.74
CA ARG A 73 -19.96 9.01 -3.38
C ARG A 73 -20.59 8.15 -4.49
N GLY A 74 -20.91 6.89 -4.15
CA GLY A 74 -21.52 5.93 -5.07
C GLY A 74 -20.53 5.11 -5.91
N VAL A 75 -19.23 5.25 -5.64
CA VAL A 75 -18.16 4.47 -6.28
C VAL A 75 -17.53 3.52 -5.25
N THR A 76 -17.06 2.38 -5.72
CA THR A 76 -16.20 1.47 -4.94
C THR A 76 -15.20 0.87 -5.89
N ASP A 77 -13.98 1.40 -5.84
CA ASP A 77 -12.87 1.08 -6.74
C ASP A 77 -11.56 0.81 -5.97
N LYS A 78 -11.43 1.36 -4.75
CA LYS A 78 -10.26 1.17 -3.87
C LYS A 78 -10.66 0.59 -2.53
N MET A 79 -9.74 -0.13 -1.87
CA MET A 79 -9.95 -0.56 -0.48
C MET A 79 -9.99 0.65 0.45
N THR A 80 -10.79 0.56 1.51
CA THR A 80 -10.81 1.55 2.59
C THR A 80 -9.59 1.41 3.51
N SER A 81 -9.35 2.40 4.36
CA SER A 81 -8.32 2.37 5.40
C SER A 81 -8.43 1.12 6.30
N VAL A 82 -9.66 0.76 6.69
CA VAL A 82 -9.99 -0.42 7.50
C VAL A 82 -9.68 -1.71 6.73
N ASP A 83 -9.99 -1.76 5.44
CA ASP A 83 -9.75 -2.93 4.60
C ASP A 83 -8.26 -3.17 4.35
N ILE A 84 -7.43 -2.12 4.28
CA ILE A 84 -5.96 -2.27 4.24
C ILE A 84 -5.45 -2.98 5.51
N LEU A 85 -5.96 -2.62 6.69
CA LEU A 85 -5.60 -3.31 7.95
C LEU A 85 -6.08 -4.77 7.96
N ARG A 86 -7.31 -5.02 7.49
CA ARG A 86 -7.87 -6.38 7.41
C ARG A 86 -7.12 -7.23 6.38
N MET A 87 -6.69 -6.64 5.26
CA MET A 87 -5.87 -7.32 4.27
C MET A 87 -4.53 -7.75 4.90
N ALA A 88 -3.85 -6.84 5.61
CA ALA A 88 -2.59 -7.13 6.28
C ALA A 88 -2.72 -8.25 7.32
N GLU A 89 -3.80 -8.22 8.12
CA GLU A 89 -4.15 -9.26 9.08
C GLU A 89 -4.39 -10.62 8.38
N CYS A 90 -5.22 -10.65 7.34
CA CYS A 90 -5.53 -11.87 6.58
C CYS A 90 -4.30 -12.46 5.91
N LEU A 91 -3.45 -11.62 5.30
CA LEU A 91 -2.21 -12.05 4.66
C LEU A 91 -1.12 -12.45 5.67
N ARG A 92 -1.31 -12.16 6.96
CA ARG A 92 -0.29 -12.32 8.01
C ARG A 92 1.03 -11.65 7.65
N ALA A 93 0.93 -10.49 6.99
CA ALA A 93 2.09 -9.71 6.57
C ALA A 93 2.88 -9.19 7.78
N ARG A 94 4.12 -8.74 7.56
CA ARG A 94 4.91 -8.01 8.57
C ARG A 94 4.87 -6.51 8.35
N VAL A 95 4.77 -6.09 7.09
CA VAL A 95 4.59 -4.69 6.69
C VAL A 95 3.45 -4.60 5.69
N VAL A 96 2.60 -3.59 5.83
CA VAL A 96 1.60 -3.23 4.81
C VAL A 96 1.88 -1.82 4.29
N ILE A 97 1.90 -1.68 2.97
CA ILE A 97 2.19 -0.41 2.28
C ILE A 97 0.98 -0.08 1.41
N PRO A 98 0.19 0.97 1.73
CA PRO A 98 -0.81 1.48 0.81
C PRO A 98 -0.14 2.10 -0.41
N PHE A 99 -0.65 1.82 -1.60
CA PHE A 99 -0.24 2.46 -2.86
C PHE A 99 -1.49 2.81 -3.69
N HIS A 100 -1.32 3.37 -4.89
CA HIS A 100 -2.40 3.76 -5.80
C HIS A 100 -3.25 4.96 -5.34
N HIS A 101 -3.05 5.46 -4.12
CA HIS A 101 -3.68 6.66 -3.57
C HIS A 101 -3.07 7.97 -4.11
N ASP A 102 -1.98 7.87 -4.87
CA ASP A 102 -1.16 8.98 -5.36
C ASP A 102 -1.58 9.51 -6.74
N ILE A 103 -2.21 8.65 -7.57
CA ILE A 103 -2.25 8.87 -9.03
C ILE A 103 -3.47 9.67 -9.51
N TRP A 104 -4.57 9.68 -8.77
CA TRP A 104 -5.85 10.26 -9.20
C TRP A 104 -6.31 11.37 -8.26
N THR A 105 -6.49 12.58 -8.80
CA THR A 105 -6.95 13.74 -8.02
C THR A 105 -8.34 13.54 -7.43
N ASN A 106 -9.24 12.84 -8.14
CA ASN A 106 -10.58 12.52 -7.68
C ASN A 106 -10.66 11.34 -6.69
N PHE A 107 -9.51 10.75 -6.32
CA PHE A 107 -9.38 9.72 -5.28
C PHE A 107 -8.36 10.12 -4.20
N GLN A 108 -8.03 11.42 -4.10
CA GLN A 108 -7.11 11.94 -3.10
C GLN A 108 -7.50 11.43 -1.69
N ALA A 109 -6.60 10.68 -1.08
CA ALA A 109 -6.82 10.04 0.22
C ALA A 109 -5.75 10.43 1.23
N ASP A 110 -6.03 10.25 2.52
CA ASP A 110 -5.05 10.39 3.59
C ASP A 110 -4.58 9.02 4.11
N PRO A 111 -3.35 8.58 3.83
CA PRO A 111 -2.81 7.33 4.36
C PRO A 111 -2.65 7.30 5.88
N MET A 112 -2.63 8.47 6.55
CA MET A 112 -2.52 8.53 8.01
C MET A 112 -3.75 7.99 8.72
N GLU A 113 -4.89 7.88 8.04
CA GLU A 113 -6.07 7.18 8.56
C GLU A 113 -5.74 5.72 8.91
N ILE A 114 -4.98 5.03 8.04
CA ILE A 114 -4.52 3.65 8.26
C ILE A 114 -3.65 3.58 9.52
N VAL A 115 -2.72 4.52 9.68
CA VAL A 115 -1.82 4.59 10.85
C VAL A 115 -2.61 4.86 12.13
N ALA A 116 -3.56 5.80 12.09
CA ALA A 116 -4.41 6.14 13.23
C ALA A 116 -5.26 4.93 13.68
N LEU A 117 -5.95 4.28 12.74
CA LEU A 117 -6.76 3.08 13.02
C LEU A 117 -5.90 1.90 13.47
N TRP A 118 -4.70 1.74 12.90
CA TRP A 118 -3.74 0.73 13.34
C TRP A 118 -3.33 0.97 14.79
N ARG A 119 -2.96 2.20 15.18
CA ARG A 119 -2.62 2.55 16.57
C ARG A 119 -3.77 2.26 17.53
N MET A 120 -5.01 2.52 17.12
CA MET A 120 -6.21 2.24 17.93
C MET A 120 -6.49 0.75 18.11
N LYS A 121 -6.10 -0.11 17.15
CA LYS A 121 -6.53 -1.51 17.09
C LYS A 121 -5.41 -2.52 17.40
N LYS A 122 -4.14 -2.17 17.17
CA LYS A 122 -3.03 -3.14 17.14
C LYS A 122 -2.93 -3.97 18.43
N ASP A 123 -3.07 -3.35 19.59
CA ASP A 123 -2.89 -4.05 20.87
C ASP A 123 -4.12 -4.89 21.22
N ARG A 124 -5.32 -4.38 20.94
CA ARG A 124 -6.59 -5.09 21.19
C ARG A 124 -6.78 -6.29 20.26
N MET A 125 -6.36 -6.17 19.00
CA MET A 125 -6.50 -7.22 17.99
C MET A 125 -5.26 -8.12 17.88
N GLY A 126 -4.15 -7.78 18.54
CA GLY A 126 -2.88 -8.50 18.41
C GLY A 126 -2.27 -8.42 17.00
N TYR A 127 -2.37 -7.26 16.34
CA TYR A 127 -1.81 -7.09 14.99
C TYR A 127 -0.28 -7.26 14.99
N GLY A 128 0.21 -8.17 14.15
CA GLY A 128 1.62 -8.52 14.00
C GLY A 128 2.35 -7.83 12.84
N PHE A 129 1.80 -6.70 12.37
CA PHE A 129 2.30 -5.95 11.22
C PHE A 129 2.40 -4.45 11.52
N THR A 130 3.22 -3.75 10.73
CA THR A 130 3.43 -2.29 10.78
C THR A 130 2.99 -1.65 9.46
N PRO A 131 2.14 -0.60 9.44
CA PRO A 131 1.87 0.16 8.23
C PRO A 131 3.07 1.05 7.89
N PHE A 132 3.40 1.17 6.60
CA PHE A 132 4.43 2.08 6.10
C PHE A 132 3.84 3.00 5.03
N VAL A 133 3.74 4.30 5.35
CA VAL A 133 3.28 5.36 4.45
C VAL A 133 4.46 5.79 3.58
N TRP A 134 4.34 5.49 2.29
CA TRP A 134 5.40 5.72 1.32
C TRP A 134 5.23 7.03 0.55
N GLN A 135 6.15 7.31 -0.36
CA GLN A 135 6.10 8.41 -1.32
C GLN A 135 6.59 7.92 -2.68
N VAL A 136 6.00 8.44 -3.76
CA VAL A 136 6.30 8.03 -5.14
C VAL A 136 7.78 8.23 -5.48
N GLY A 137 8.47 7.18 -5.92
CA GLY A 137 9.91 7.22 -6.20
C GLY A 137 10.80 7.06 -4.97
N GLY A 138 10.23 6.92 -3.76
CA GLY A 138 10.97 6.58 -2.56
C GLY A 138 11.48 5.13 -2.56
N LYS A 139 12.43 4.82 -1.68
CA LYS A 139 12.97 3.47 -1.50
C LYS A 139 12.49 2.86 -0.18
N PHE A 140 12.18 1.57 -0.22
CA PHE A 140 11.94 0.73 0.95
C PHE A 140 12.80 -0.54 0.86
N THR A 141 13.53 -0.86 1.92
CA THR A 141 14.43 -2.02 2.01
C THR A 141 13.92 -2.97 3.08
N TRP A 142 13.40 -4.13 2.68
CA TRP A 142 13.11 -5.22 3.62
C TRP A 142 14.39 -6.02 3.93
N PRO A 143 14.66 -6.40 5.20
CA PRO A 143 13.92 -6.09 6.43
C PRO A 143 14.36 -4.79 7.14
N ALA A 144 15.34 -4.06 6.60
CA ALA A 144 15.96 -2.90 7.26
C ALA A 144 14.97 -1.80 7.67
N ASP A 145 13.92 -1.58 6.87
CA ASP A 145 12.93 -0.51 7.07
C ASP A 145 11.63 -0.99 7.73
N LYS A 146 11.55 -2.25 8.21
CA LYS A 146 10.30 -2.89 8.63
C LYS A 146 9.52 -2.20 9.77
N ASP A 147 10.22 -1.46 10.62
CA ASP A 147 9.63 -0.78 11.78
C ASP A 147 9.37 0.71 11.51
N ARG A 148 9.70 1.20 10.31
CA ARG A 148 9.41 2.59 9.92
C ARG A 148 7.93 2.73 9.60
N ILE A 149 7.34 3.85 10.02
CA ILE A 149 5.93 4.18 9.74
C ILE A 149 5.79 5.10 8.54
N GLU A 150 6.72 6.04 8.36
CA GLU A 150 6.66 7.05 7.31
C GLU A 150 7.99 7.14 6.58
N TYR A 151 7.92 7.23 5.25
CA TYR A 151 9.06 7.56 4.41
C TYR A 151 9.28 9.08 4.38
N HIS A 152 10.54 9.49 4.35
CA HIS A 152 10.94 10.84 3.97
C HIS A 152 12.09 10.75 2.96
N TYR A 153 12.09 11.63 1.96
CA TYR A 153 13.19 11.70 0.99
C TYR A 153 14.52 12.06 1.68
N PRO A 154 15.67 11.59 1.17
CA PRO A 154 16.97 12.11 1.56
C PRO A 154 16.96 13.64 1.46
N ARG A 155 17.38 14.31 2.55
CA ARG A 155 17.35 15.77 2.64
C ARG A 155 18.63 16.43 2.14
N GLY A 156 19.66 15.63 1.87
CA GLY A 156 21.01 16.12 1.57
C GLY A 156 21.69 16.69 2.80
N PHE A 157 22.78 17.43 2.56
CA PHE A 157 23.57 18.13 3.58
C PHE A 157 24.26 17.20 4.58
N GLU A 158 24.57 15.96 4.18
CA GLU A 158 25.31 15.02 5.02
C GLU A 158 26.73 15.53 5.38
N ASP A 159 27.28 16.44 4.58
CA ASP A 159 28.57 17.10 4.72
C ASP A 159 28.47 18.55 5.27
N VAL A 160 27.32 18.93 5.83
CA VAL A 160 27.12 20.29 6.34
C VAL A 160 28.13 20.63 7.42
N PHE A 161 28.80 21.78 7.25
CA PHE A 161 29.87 22.26 8.13
C PHE A 161 31.13 21.39 8.19
N GLU A 162 31.38 20.52 7.20
CA GLU A 162 32.71 19.89 7.04
C GLU A 162 33.80 20.94 6.72
N GLY A 163 33.42 22.07 6.11
CA GLY A 163 34.27 23.23 5.85
C GLY A 163 33.84 24.48 6.63
N PRO A 164 34.69 25.53 6.67
CA PRO A 164 34.32 26.81 7.28
C PRO A 164 33.14 27.45 6.54
N THR A 165 32.25 28.08 7.31
CA THR A 165 31.13 28.85 6.77
C THR A 165 31.61 30.19 6.21
N ASP A 166 31.11 30.58 5.03
CA ASP A 166 31.34 31.90 4.45
C ASP A 166 30.23 32.87 4.89
N LEU A 167 30.27 33.29 6.16
CA LEU A 167 29.29 34.19 6.78
C LEU A 167 29.98 35.39 7.46
N PRO A 168 29.34 36.58 7.51
CA PRO A 168 29.95 37.78 8.11
C PRO A 168 30.23 37.66 9.60
N TYR A 169 29.44 36.85 10.31
CA TYR A 169 29.64 36.45 11.70
C TYR A 169 28.86 35.13 11.96
N PRO A 170 29.21 34.35 13.00
CA PRO A 170 28.70 32.99 13.17
C PRO A 170 27.19 32.82 13.32
N SER A 171 26.48 33.83 13.84
CA SER A 171 25.03 33.76 14.11
C SER A 171 24.19 34.51 13.07
N PHE A 172 24.69 34.62 11.84
CA PHE A 172 23.96 35.30 10.77
C PHE A 172 22.75 34.50 10.28
N LEU A 173 22.86 33.16 10.24
CA LEU A 173 21.80 32.19 9.86
C LEU A 173 21.82 30.96 10.77
#